data_AF-A0A812LA03-F1
#
_entry.id   AF-A0A812LA03-F1
#
_cell.length_a   1.000
_cell.length_b   1.000
_cell.length_c   1.000
_cell.angle_alpha   90.00
_cell.angle_beta   90.00
_cell.angle_gamma   90.00
#
_symmetry.space_group_name_H-M   'P 1'
#
loop_
_entity.id
_entity.type
_entity.pdbx_description
1 polymer ?
#
loop_
_entity_poly.entity_id
_entity_poly.type
_entity_poly.pdbx_seq_one_letter_code
_entity_poly.pdbx_strand_id
1 'polypeptide(L)'
;MTLQLMLVFGIMVLVDWARPWEKTSPGHHLQILQQVVFYTIGFLNLVSVVGLYFAKDRYPTNYMLMATTTLLSGIFWGMTRAHSAVTMHFQIVGILMFTMGAAVVSSWALATKDPKMPGGSMLLASLAPGWLMGCVTNALICTLWLPTGSLEVLAATGFSFLLICIMLLDAGKYLVSCEPDDFMSVIVSMDSSLLVIVSIPFFVLSFCLLHTGEAVLDPTGDVEVPTEHLPAPDHIGASNTLVIA
;
A
#
# COMPACT_ATOMS: atom_id res chain seq x y z
N MET A 1 -5.17 13.93 -13.57
CA MET A 1 -4.57 12.86 -12.75
C MET A 1 -3.47 13.37 -11.82
N THR A 2 -2.41 14.03 -12.31
CA THR A 2 -1.29 14.50 -11.46
C THR A 2 -1.74 15.29 -10.23
N LEU A 3 -2.69 16.22 -10.38
CA LEU A 3 -3.23 17.00 -9.26
C LEU A 3 -3.90 16.11 -8.18
N GLN A 4 -4.65 15.08 -8.58
CA GLN A 4 -5.30 14.15 -7.65
C GLN A 4 -4.23 13.38 -6.86
N LEU A 5 -3.22 12.82 -7.53
CA LEU A 5 -2.12 12.12 -6.86
C LEU A 5 -1.31 13.03 -5.94
N MET A 6 -1.07 14.29 -6.34
CA MET A 6 -0.42 15.29 -5.48
C MET A 6 -1.26 15.59 -4.23
N LEU A 7 -2.58 15.71 -4.37
CA LEU A 7 -3.48 15.92 -3.23
C LEU A 7 -3.49 14.70 -2.31
N VAL A 8 -3.63 13.48 -2.85
CA VAL A 8 -3.53 12.24 -2.07
C VAL A 8 -2.21 12.20 -1.31
N PHE A 9 -1.09 12.42 -1.99
CA PHE A 9 0.24 12.41 -1.38
C PHE A 9 0.40 13.48 -0.29
N GLY A 10 -0.10 14.70 -0.54
CA GLY A 10 -0.09 15.78 0.45
C GLY A 10 -0.89 15.44 1.70
N ILE A 11 -2.07 14.82 1.55
CA ILE A 11 -2.89 14.36 2.67
C ILE A 11 -2.19 13.22 3.41
N MET A 12 -1.58 12.27 2.69
CA MET A 12 -0.80 11.19 3.30
C MET A 12 0.34 11.74 4.18
N VAL A 13 1.11 12.70 3.66
CA VAL A 13 2.20 13.36 4.40
C VAL A 13 1.66 14.13 5.59
N LEU A 14 0.53 14.84 5.44
CA LEU A 14 -0.09 15.57 6.55
C LEU A 14 -0.54 14.64 7.68
N VAL A 15 -1.16 13.51 7.35
CA VAL A 15 -1.59 12.50 8.32
C VAL A 15 -0.39 11.84 9.01
N ASP A 16 0.64 11.46 8.24
CA ASP A 16 1.88 10.90 8.80
C ASP A 16 2.69 11.92 9.61
N TRP A 17 2.61 13.21 9.29
CA TRP A 17 3.28 14.25 10.07
C TRP A 17 2.53 14.54 11.38
N ALA A 18 1.20 14.54 11.35
CA ALA A 18 0.39 14.78 12.54
C ALA A 18 0.58 13.71 13.61
N ARG A 19 0.96 12.47 13.21
CA ARG A 19 1.13 11.27 14.04
C ARG A 19 0.18 11.24 15.24
N PRO A 20 -1.14 11.35 15.03
CA PRO A 20 -2.08 11.35 16.15
C PRO A 20 -1.94 10.10 17.02
N TRP A 21 -1.44 9.00 16.45
CA TRP A 21 -1.18 7.73 17.13
C TRP A 21 0.06 7.71 18.03
N GLU A 22 1.09 8.54 17.80
CA GLU A 22 2.34 8.48 18.59
C GLU A 22 2.22 9.24 19.92
N LYS A 23 1.31 10.23 19.99
CA LYS A 23 1.13 11.08 21.18
C LYS A 23 0.28 10.46 22.28
N THR A 24 -0.41 9.36 22.01
CA THR A 24 -1.29 8.71 22.99
C THR A 24 -0.59 7.46 23.54
N SER A 25 -0.53 7.36 24.87
CA SER A 25 0.12 6.24 25.57
C SER A 25 -0.41 4.89 25.05
N PRO A 26 0.44 3.85 24.87
CA PRO A 26 0.10 2.60 24.20
C PRO A 26 -0.81 1.70 25.05
N GLY A 27 -2.03 2.16 25.31
CA GLY A 27 -3.09 1.34 25.86
C GLY A 27 -3.65 0.42 24.78
N HIS A 28 -3.93 -0.83 25.15
CA HIS A 28 -4.53 -1.83 24.26
C HIS A 28 -5.81 -1.32 23.55
N HIS A 29 -6.65 -0.55 24.25
CA HIS A 29 -7.86 0.07 23.68
C HIS A 29 -7.59 1.03 22.53
N LEU A 30 -6.46 1.76 22.55
CA LEU A 30 -6.10 2.70 21.50
C LEU A 30 -5.71 1.97 20.21
N GLN A 31 -4.98 0.87 20.32
CA GLN A 31 -4.61 0.03 19.16
C GLN A 31 -5.85 -0.54 18.49
N ILE A 32 -6.83 -1.04 19.27
CA ILE A 32 -8.11 -1.50 18.75
C ILE A 32 -8.85 -0.36 18.05
N LEU A 33 -8.93 0.82 18.66
CA LEU A 33 -9.59 1.97 18.06
C LEU A 33 -8.92 2.37 16.73
N GLN A 34 -7.60 2.39 16.66
CA GLN A 34 -6.84 2.71 15.44
C GLN A 34 -7.14 1.69 14.33
N GLN A 35 -7.19 0.40 14.65
CA GLN A 35 -7.56 -0.65 13.69
C GLN A 35 -8.99 -0.46 13.20
N VAL A 36 -9.96 -0.22 14.10
CA VAL A 36 -11.36 0.02 13.73
C VAL A 36 -11.48 1.23 12.81
N VAL A 37 -10.81 2.35 13.12
CA VAL A 37 -10.80 3.55 12.27
C VAL A 37 -10.16 3.24 10.91
N PHE A 38 -9.02 2.57 10.89
CA PHE A 38 -8.33 2.20 9.65
C PHE A 38 -9.22 1.36 8.73
N TYR A 39 -9.83 0.29 9.25
CA TYR A 39 -10.73 -0.57 8.47
C TYR A 39 -12.02 0.15 8.05
N THR A 40 -12.56 1.02 8.91
CA THR A 40 -13.76 1.81 8.58
C THR A 40 -13.46 2.75 7.42
N ILE A 41 -12.34 3.48 7.45
CA ILE A 41 -11.95 4.39 6.37
C ILE A 41 -11.66 3.60 5.09
N GLY A 42 -10.98 2.45 5.19
CA GLY A 42 -10.75 1.57 4.04
C GLY A 42 -12.06 1.09 3.40
N PHE A 43 -13.03 0.67 4.21
CA PHE A 43 -14.36 0.28 3.74
C PHE A 43 -15.10 1.45 3.08
N LEU A 44 -15.12 2.62 3.71
CA LEU A 44 -15.73 3.82 3.13
C LEU A 44 -15.08 4.22 1.81
N ASN A 45 -13.76 4.08 1.70
CA ASN A 45 -13.03 4.35 0.46
C ASN A 45 -13.44 3.38 -0.66
N LEU A 46 -13.57 2.09 -0.35
CA LEU A 46 -14.07 1.08 -1.29
C LEU A 46 -15.50 1.39 -1.75
N VAL A 47 -16.40 1.68 -0.82
CA VAL A 47 -17.78 2.09 -1.13
C VAL A 47 -17.79 3.35 -2.01
N SER A 48 -16.90 4.31 -1.73
CA SER A 48 -16.78 5.54 -2.53
C SER A 48 -16.29 5.26 -3.96
N VAL A 49 -15.33 4.37 -4.15
CA VAL A 49 -14.86 3.95 -5.49
C VAL A 49 -15.94 3.21 -6.27
N VAL A 50 -16.67 2.30 -5.62
CA VAL A 50 -17.82 1.62 -6.23
C VAL A 50 -18.92 2.62 -6.59
N GLY A 51 -19.20 3.59 -5.71
CA GLY A 51 -20.12 4.68 -5.98
C GLY A 51 -19.68 5.54 -7.17
N LEU A 52 -18.39 5.85 -7.27
CA LEU A 52 -17.82 6.60 -8.39
C LEU A 52 -17.99 5.87 -9.72
N TYR A 53 -17.82 4.54 -9.74
CA TYR A 53 -18.09 3.71 -10.92
C TYR A 53 -19.53 3.85 -11.42
N PHE A 54 -20.53 3.80 -10.52
CA PHE A 54 -21.94 3.95 -10.88
C PHE A 54 -22.34 5.39 -11.22
N ALA A 55 -21.65 6.37 -10.63
CA ALA A 55 -21.95 7.78 -10.80
C ALA A 55 -21.13 8.45 -11.91
N LYS A 56 -20.22 7.74 -12.59
CA LYS A 56 -19.21 8.32 -13.49
C LYS A 56 -19.79 9.31 -14.54
N ASP A 57 -20.98 9.03 -15.05
CA ASP A 57 -21.66 9.83 -16.09
C ASP A 57 -22.63 10.89 -15.52
N ARG A 58 -22.69 11.06 -14.20
CA ARG A 58 -23.66 11.93 -13.51
C ARG A 58 -23.01 13.17 -12.92
N TYR A 59 -23.00 14.27 -13.69
CA TYR A 59 -22.63 15.58 -13.18
C TYR A 59 -23.74 16.16 -12.27
N PRO A 60 -23.41 16.79 -11.12
CA PRO A 60 -22.08 17.02 -10.54
C PRO A 60 -21.61 15.94 -9.54
N THR A 61 -22.38 14.87 -9.36
CA THR A 61 -22.15 13.84 -8.35
C THR A 61 -20.80 13.14 -8.51
N ASN A 62 -20.38 12.87 -9.74
CA ASN A 62 -19.09 12.22 -10.03
C ASN A 62 -17.89 13.01 -9.48
N TYR A 63 -17.88 14.33 -9.61
CA TYR A 63 -16.80 15.19 -9.08
C TYR A 63 -16.80 15.25 -7.55
N MET A 64 -17.98 15.28 -6.93
CA MET A 64 -18.09 15.23 -5.46
C MET A 64 -17.57 13.89 -4.92
N LEU A 65 -17.97 12.78 -5.55
CA LEU A 65 -17.48 11.44 -5.19
C LEU A 65 -15.98 11.31 -5.41
N MET A 66 -15.43 11.84 -6.51
CA MET A 66 -14.00 11.85 -6.75
C MET A 66 -13.24 12.63 -5.66
N ALA A 67 -13.75 13.80 -5.26
CA ALA A 67 -13.15 14.57 -4.16
C ALA A 67 -13.18 13.81 -2.83
N THR A 68 -14.32 13.17 -2.52
CA THR A 68 -14.45 12.32 -1.33
C THR A 68 -13.50 11.12 -1.37
N THR A 69 -13.44 10.39 -2.48
CA THR A 69 -12.51 9.25 -2.67
C THR A 69 -11.06 9.70 -2.53
N THR A 70 -10.70 10.86 -3.08
CA THR A 70 -9.34 11.43 -2.97
C THR A 70 -8.97 11.71 -1.51
N LEU A 71 -9.90 12.32 -0.76
CA LEU A 71 -9.70 12.61 0.66
C LEU A 71 -9.58 11.32 1.48
N LEU A 72 -10.52 10.37 1.29
CA LEU A 72 -10.53 9.10 1.99
C LEU A 72 -9.28 8.27 1.69
N SER A 73 -8.87 8.20 0.42
CA SER A 73 -7.64 7.51 0.01
C SER A 73 -6.40 8.13 0.65
N GLY A 74 -6.29 9.47 0.64
CA GLY A 74 -5.16 10.16 1.28
C GLY A 74 -5.07 9.87 2.78
N ILE A 75 -6.21 9.90 3.49
CA ILE A 75 -6.27 9.59 4.92
C ILE A 75 -5.93 8.10 5.16
N PHE A 76 -6.56 7.20 4.42
CA PHE A 76 -6.36 5.76 4.51
C PHE A 76 -4.87 5.40 4.34
N TRP A 77 -4.26 5.84 3.25
CA TRP A 77 -2.85 5.56 2.97
C TRP A 77 -1.91 6.23 3.98
N GLY A 78 -2.21 7.46 4.42
CA GLY A 78 -1.45 8.16 5.44
C GLY A 78 -1.47 7.47 6.80
N MET A 79 -2.58 6.82 7.14
CA MET A 79 -2.72 6.03 8.37
C MET A 79 -2.00 4.69 8.34
N THR A 80 -1.52 4.22 7.18
CA THR A 80 -0.93 2.87 7.06
C THR A 80 0.27 2.68 7.99
N ARG A 81 1.04 3.74 8.28
CA ARG A 81 2.17 3.67 9.23
C ARG A 81 1.77 3.44 10.68
N ALA A 82 0.51 3.70 11.04
CA ALA A 82 -0.03 3.32 12.33
C ALA A 82 -0.25 1.80 12.44
N HIS A 83 -0.40 1.10 11.32
CA HIS A 83 -0.68 -0.35 11.28
C HIS A 83 0.53 -1.18 10.86
N SER A 84 1.32 -0.70 9.89
CA SER A 84 2.49 -1.36 9.35
C SER A 84 3.67 -0.41 9.34
N ALA A 85 4.83 -0.84 9.82
CA ALA A 85 6.07 -0.03 9.79
C ALA A 85 6.57 0.26 8.36
N VAL A 86 5.97 -0.37 7.35
CA VAL A 86 6.39 -0.31 5.96
C VAL A 86 5.96 1.01 5.30
N THR A 87 6.89 1.65 4.61
CA THR A 87 6.71 2.93 3.91
C THR A 87 6.44 2.78 2.41
N MET A 88 6.39 1.54 1.88
CA MET A 88 6.16 1.25 0.46
C MET A 88 5.01 2.03 -0.18
N HIS A 89 3.91 2.26 0.55
CA HIS A 89 2.78 3.05 0.05
C HIS A 89 3.15 4.47 -0.35
N PHE A 90 3.91 5.15 0.50
CA PHE A 90 4.41 6.50 0.21
C PHE A 90 5.33 6.50 -1.01
N GLN A 91 6.17 5.47 -1.12
CA GLN A 91 7.08 5.31 -2.25
C GLN A 91 6.32 5.08 -3.56
N ILE A 92 5.35 4.16 -3.58
CA ILE A 92 4.53 3.84 -4.76
C ILE A 92 3.76 5.08 -5.21
N VAL A 93 3.02 5.74 -4.31
CA VAL A 93 2.23 6.94 -4.64
C VAL A 93 3.15 8.08 -5.08
N GLY A 94 4.30 8.25 -4.44
CA GLY A 94 5.31 9.24 -4.82
C GLY A 94 5.86 9.00 -6.23
N ILE A 95 6.27 7.77 -6.55
CA ILE A 95 6.75 7.39 -7.89
C ILE A 95 5.68 7.69 -8.94
N LEU A 96 4.42 7.28 -8.70
CA LEU A 96 3.32 7.53 -9.64
C LEU A 96 3.02 9.03 -9.81
N MET A 97 3.10 9.82 -8.74
CA MET A 97 2.94 11.27 -8.79
C MET A 97 3.99 11.90 -9.73
N PHE A 98 5.27 11.56 -9.56
CA PHE A 98 6.34 12.04 -10.45
C PHE A 98 6.18 11.52 -11.88
N THR A 99 5.79 10.25 -12.02
CA THR A 99 5.54 9.61 -13.32
C THR A 99 4.49 10.37 -14.10
N MET A 100 3.31 10.60 -13.51
CA MET A 100 2.23 11.31 -14.18
C MET A 100 2.57 12.78 -14.43
N GLY A 101 3.29 13.44 -13.52
CA GLY A 101 3.78 14.81 -13.71
C GLY A 101 4.69 14.94 -14.93
N ALA A 102 5.72 14.09 -15.01
CA ALA A 102 6.62 14.07 -16.16
C ALA A 102 5.93 13.59 -17.44
N ALA A 103 5.01 12.63 -17.36
CA ALA A 103 4.26 12.15 -18.51
C ALA A 103 3.39 13.25 -19.12
N VAL A 104 2.78 14.12 -18.31
CA VAL A 104 2.02 15.28 -18.81
C VAL A 104 2.93 16.25 -19.56
N VAL A 105 4.08 16.62 -18.97
CA VAL A 105 5.02 17.57 -19.58
C VAL A 105 5.62 17.00 -20.87
N SER A 106 6.05 15.74 -20.85
CA SER A 106 6.62 15.06 -22.02
C SER A 106 5.58 14.82 -23.11
N SER A 107 4.34 14.45 -22.77
CA SER A 107 3.24 14.33 -23.74
C SER A 107 2.95 15.68 -24.40
N TRP A 108 2.90 16.77 -23.65
CA TRP A 108 2.76 18.11 -24.22
C TRP A 108 3.92 18.49 -25.14
N ALA A 109 5.16 18.20 -24.74
CA ALA A 109 6.35 18.46 -25.56
C ALA A 109 6.42 17.59 -26.82
N LEU A 110 5.95 16.34 -26.77
CA LEU A 110 5.89 15.44 -27.91
C LEU A 110 4.77 15.82 -28.87
N ALA A 111 3.58 16.14 -28.36
CA ALA A 111 2.44 16.57 -29.16
C ALA A 111 2.72 17.87 -29.94
N THR A 112 3.54 18.76 -29.39
CA THR A 112 3.96 20.00 -30.07
C THR A 112 5.03 19.76 -31.13
N LYS A 113 5.88 18.74 -30.97
CA LYS A 113 6.98 18.44 -31.91
C LYS A 113 6.59 17.47 -33.03
N ASP A 114 5.81 16.45 -32.74
CA ASP A 114 5.39 15.43 -33.70
C ASP A 114 3.89 15.09 -33.52
N PRO A 115 2.99 15.84 -34.19
CA PRO A 115 1.55 15.61 -34.09
C PRO A 115 1.09 14.32 -34.78
N LYS A 116 1.96 13.63 -35.53
CA LYS A 116 1.62 12.38 -36.23
C LYS A 116 2.03 11.14 -35.44
N MET A 117 2.62 11.31 -34.26
CA MET A 117 3.06 10.21 -33.41
C MET A 117 1.85 9.33 -33.01
N PRO A 118 1.91 8.00 -33.18
CA PRO A 118 0.86 7.10 -32.71
C PRO A 118 0.67 7.23 -31.19
N GLY A 119 -0.58 7.29 -30.73
CA GLY A 119 -0.89 7.53 -29.32
C GLY A 119 -0.26 6.52 -28.36
N GLY A 120 -0.19 5.23 -28.72
CA GLY A 120 0.47 4.21 -27.90
C GLY A 120 1.98 4.47 -27.73
N SER A 121 2.66 4.88 -28.81
CA SER A 121 4.08 5.26 -28.75
C SER A 121 4.28 6.53 -27.94
N MET A 122 3.36 7.50 -28.06
CA MET A 122 3.39 8.74 -27.28
C MET A 122 3.22 8.46 -25.77
N LEU A 123 2.29 7.57 -25.40
CA LEU A 123 2.10 7.15 -24.00
C LEU A 123 3.34 6.45 -23.44
N LEU A 124 3.93 5.52 -24.18
CA LEU A 124 5.14 4.83 -23.73
C LEU A 124 6.32 5.80 -23.60
N ALA A 125 6.49 6.68 -24.59
CA ALA A 125 7.55 7.67 -24.62
C ALA A 125 7.40 8.73 -23.52
N SER A 126 6.20 8.96 -23.00
CA SER A 126 5.96 9.92 -21.90
C SER A 126 6.01 9.27 -20.52
N LEU A 127 5.45 8.07 -20.35
CA LEU A 127 5.41 7.37 -19.07
C LEU A 127 6.77 6.78 -18.68
N ALA A 128 7.52 6.19 -19.61
CA ALA A 128 8.81 5.56 -19.31
C ALA A 128 9.83 6.54 -18.66
N PRO A 129 10.11 7.73 -19.24
CA PRO A 129 11.02 8.68 -18.59
C PRO A 129 10.46 9.23 -17.28
N GLY A 130 9.13 9.40 -17.17
CA GLY A 130 8.50 9.83 -15.92
C GLY A 130 8.66 8.80 -14.80
N TRP A 131 8.50 7.52 -15.13
CA TRP A 131 8.69 6.42 -14.18
C TRP A 131 10.13 6.32 -13.73
N LEU A 132 11.10 6.40 -14.66
CA LEU A 132 12.52 6.43 -14.32
C LEU A 132 12.85 7.62 -13.40
N MET A 133 12.32 8.81 -13.69
CA MET A 133 12.49 9.98 -12.84
C MET A 133 11.92 9.74 -11.45
N GLY A 134 10.70 9.20 -11.34
CA GLY A 134 10.09 8.83 -10.07
C GLY A 134 10.92 7.83 -9.27
N CYS A 135 11.47 6.81 -9.93
CA CYS A 135 12.34 5.80 -9.30
C CYS A 135 13.63 6.43 -8.76
N VAL A 136 14.29 7.29 -9.55
CA VAL A 136 15.50 8.00 -9.13
C VAL A 136 15.20 8.91 -7.94
N THR A 137 14.12 9.69 -8.01
CA THR A 137 13.71 10.56 -6.90
C THR A 137 13.38 9.76 -5.65
N ASN A 138 12.67 8.62 -5.77
CA ASN A 138 12.39 7.74 -4.64
C ASN A 138 13.67 7.17 -4.02
N ALA A 139 14.59 6.65 -4.84
CA ALA A 139 15.85 6.12 -4.37
C ALA A 139 16.72 7.19 -3.69
N LEU A 140 16.76 8.41 -4.23
CA LEU A 140 17.46 9.53 -3.61
C LEU A 140 16.83 9.91 -2.26
N ILE A 141 15.49 9.99 -2.18
CA ILE A 141 14.79 10.29 -0.94
C ILE A 141 15.07 9.23 0.12
N CYS A 142 14.98 7.95 -0.25
CA CYS A 142 15.26 6.84 0.66
C CYS A 142 16.74 6.77 1.05
N THR A 143 17.67 7.17 0.19
CA THR A 143 19.10 7.15 0.55
C THR A 143 19.49 8.32 1.46
N LEU A 144 18.89 9.50 1.25
CA LEU A 144 19.30 10.74 1.91
C LEU A 144 18.47 11.08 3.15
N TRP A 145 17.19 10.68 3.21
CA TRP A 145 16.26 11.18 4.23
C TRP A 145 15.52 10.10 5.02
N LEU A 146 15.32 8.89 4.47
CA LEU A 146 14.50 7.86 5.12
C LEU A 146 15.27 6.54 5.28
N PRO A 147 15.52 6.02 6.49
CA PRO A 147 16.23 4.76 6.70
C PRO A 147 15.39 3.57 6.22
N THR A 148 15.43 3.29 4.92
CA THR A 148 14.58 2.33 4.23
C THR A 148 15.44 1.23 3.63
N GLY A 149 15.01 -0.03 3.74
CA GLY A 149 15.74 -1.15 3.15
C GLY A 149 15.76 -1.11 1.62
N SER A 150 16.85 -1.53 0.99
CA SER A 150 16.98 -1.59 -0.48
C SER A 150 15.91 -2.50 -1.13
N LEU A 151 15.53 -3.58 -0.45
CA LEU A 151 14.45 -4.47 -0.90
C LEU A 151 13.09 -3.77 -0.94
N GLU A 152 12.82 -2.87 0.00
CA GLU A 152 11.59 -2.10 0.06
C GLU A 152 11.50 -1.11 -1.12
N VAL A 153 12.63 -0.42 -1.41
CA VAL A 153 12.75 0.47 -2.58
C VAL A 153 12.57 -0.27 -3.89
N LEU A 154 13.19 -1.46 -4.01
CA LEU A 154 13.05 -2.32 -5.17
C LEU A 154 11.61 -2.81 -5.34
N ALA A 155 10.96 -3.24 -4.25
CA ALA A 155 9.57 -3.67 -4.25
C ALA A 155 8.63 -2.54 -4.67
N ALA A 156 8.77 -1.34 -4.10
CA ALA A 156 7.97 -0.17 -4.50
C ALA A 156 8.17 0.20 -5.98
N THR A 157 9.40 0.11 -6.48
CA THR A 157 9.72 0.31 -7.91
C THR A 157 9.03 -0.74 -8.79
N GLY A 158 9.09 -2.02 -8.40
CA GLY A 158 8.44 -3.11 -9.12
C GLY A 158 6.90 -3.00 -9.11
N PHE A 159 6.30 -2.72 -7.95
CA PHE A 159 4.85 -2.54 -7.84
C PHE A 159 4.36 -1.31 -8.61
N SER A 160 5.08 -0.19 -8.59
CA SER A 160 4.72 0.98 -9.41
C SER A 160 4.80 0.69 -10.91
N PHE A 161 5.80 -0.07 -11.36
CA PHE A 161 5.87 -0.51 -12.76
C PHE A 161 4.69 -1.41 -13.13
N LEU A 162 4.37 -2.41 -12.29
CA LEU A 162 3.21 -3.28 -12.48
C LEU A 162 1.90 -2.48 -12.56
N LEU A 163 1.73 -1.49 -11.69
CA LEU A 163 0.60 -0.56 -11.69
C LEU A 163 0.49 0.21 -13.00
N ILE A 164 1.61 0.73 -13.53
CA ILE A 164 1.63 1.42 -14.83
C ILE A 164 1.26 0.45 -15.95
N CYS A 165 1.77 -0.78 -15.96
CA CYS A 165 1.41 -1.79 -16.96
C CYS A 165 -0.09 -2.09 -16.93
N ILE A 166 -0.67 -2.31 -15.75
CA ILE A 166 -2.10 -2.59 -15.60
C ILE A 166 -2.93 -1.38 -16.06
N MET A 167 -2.54 -0.15 -15.66
CA MET A 167 -3.18 1.07 -16.14
C MET A 167 -3.10 1.21 -17.67
N LEU A 168 -1.98 0.84 -18.30
CA LEU A 168 -1.84 0.86 -19.75
C LEU A 168 -2.74 -0.18 -20.44
N LEU A 169 -2.94 -1.35 -19.82
CA LEU A 169 -3.83 -2.39 -20.35
C LEU A 169 -5.30 -1.99 -20.21
N ASP A 170 -5.69 -1.45 -19.06
CA ASP A 170 -7.09 -1.14 -18.75
C ASP A 170 -7.53 0.22 -19.32
N ALA A 171 -6.69 1.24 -19.15
CA ALA A 171 -7.02 2.64 -19.46
C ALA A 171 -6.22 3.22 -20.62
N GLY A 172 -5.29 2.47 -21.22
CA GLY A 172 -4.44 2.96 -22.30
C GLY A 172 -5.23 3.45 -23.51
N LYS A 173 -6.31 2.78 -23.88
CA LYS A 173 -7.19 3.21 -24.98
C LYS A 173 -7.79 4.60 -24.71
N TYR A 174 -8.30 4.81 -23.49
CA TYR A 174 -8.91 6.08 -23.08
C TYR A 174 -7.88 7.22 -23.03
N LEU A 175 -6.66 6.91 -22.59
CA LEU A 175 -5.53 7.86 -22.60
C LEU A 175 -5.10 8.27 -24.00
N VAL A 176 -5.28 7.41 -25.02
CA VAL A 176 -5.00 7.75 -26.42
C VAL A 176 -6.12 8.58 -27.03
N SER A 177 -7.38 8.27 -26.75
CA SER A 177 -8.53 8.97 -27.33
C SER A 177 -8.66 10.42 -26.86
N CYS A 178 -8.19 10.73 -25.65
CA CYS A 178 -8.26 12.08 -25.06
C CYS A 178 -9.68 12.69 -25.03
N GLU A 179 -10.72 11.85 -25.01
CA GLU A 179 -12.09 12.32 -24.85
C GLU A 179 -12.32 12.74 -23.39
N PRO A 180 -12.91 13.92 -23.13
CA PRO A 180 -13.10 14.42 -21.77
C PRO A 180 -14.04 13.53 -20.95
N ASP A 181 -15.01 12.87 -21.60
CA ASP A 181 -15.95 11.94 -20.95
C ASP A 181 -15.25 10.65 -20.48
N ASP A 182 -14.19 10.25 -21.17
CA ASP A 182 -13.38 9.07 -20.81
C ASP A 182 -12.47 9.32 -19.61
N PHE A 183 -12.20 10.58 -19.27
CA PHE A 183 -11.31 10.95 -18.16
C PHE A 183 -11.76 10.36 -16.83
N MET A 184 -13.07 10.34 -16.55
CA MET A 184 -13.60 9.73 -15.32
C MET A 184 -13.42 8.22 -15.31
N SER A 185 -13.52 7.56 -16.48
CA SER A 185 -13.25 6.12 -16.59
C SER A 185 -11.77 5.80 -16.31
N VAL A 186 -10.85 6.65 -16.74
CA VAL A 186 -9.42 6.52 -16.41
C VAL A 186 -9.17 6.67 -14.91
N ILE A 187 -9.81 7.66 -14.25
CA ILE A 187 -9.70 7.84 -12.79
C ILE A 187 -10.22 6.64 -12.05
N VAL A 188 -11.42 6.16 -12.39
CA VAL A 188 -12.01 4.98 -11.74
C VAL A 188 -11.12 3.75 -11.92
N SER A 189 -10.61 3.52 -13.13
CA SER A 189 -9.69 2.42 -13.40
C SER A 189 -8.42 2.55 -12.55
N MET A 190 -7.78 3.71 -12.53
CA MET A 190 -6.54 3.93 -11.75
C MET A 190 -6.77 3.76 -10.24
N ASP A 191 -7.80 4.38 -9.68
CA ASP A 191 -8.11 4.31 -8.25
C ASP A 191 -8.47 2.86 -7.86
N SER A 192 -9.19 2.14 -8.73
CA SER A 192 -9.50 0.72 -8.51
C SER A 192 -8.26 -0.17 -8.58
N SER A 193 -7.36 0.03 -9.55
CA SER A 193 -6.12 -0.74 -9.67
C SER A 193 -5.19 -0.49 -8.50
N LEU A 194 -5.08 0.76 -8.03
CA LEU A 194 -4.34 1.11 -6.83
C LEU A 194 -4.89 0.40 -5.59
N LEU A 195 -6.21 0.43 -5.38
CA LEU A 195 -6.81 -0.29 -4.26
C LEU A 195 -6.63 -1.80 -4.39
N VAL A 196 -6.83 -2.39 -5.56
CA VAL A 196 -6.74 -3.84 -5.74
C VAL A 196 -5.31 -4.33 -5.53
N ILE A 197 -4.34 -3.76 -6.24
CA ILE A 197 -2.95 -4.24 -6.25
C ILE A 197 -2.28 -4.02 -4.89
N VAL A 198 -2.65 -2.94 -4.21
CA VAL A 198 -2.03 -2.61 -2.92
C VAL A 198 -2.82 -3.22 -1.77
N SER A 199 -4.15 -3.21 -1.79
CA SER A 199 -4.92 -3.80 -0.68
C SER A 199 -4.88 -5.33 -0.67
N ILE A 200 -4.86 -6.04 -1.80
CA ILE A 200 -4.87 -7.52 -1.79
C ILE A 200 -3.67 -8.10 -1.04
N PRO A 201 -2.41 -7.73 -1.33
CA PRO A 201 -1.26 -8.24 -0.58
C PRO A 201 -1.33 -7.89 0.90
N PHE A 202 -1.79 -6.67 1.23
CA PHE A 202 -1.93 -6.24 2.62
C PHE A 202 -3.01 -7.04 3.36
N PHE A 203 -4.14 -7.31 2.73
CA PHE A 203 -5.17 -8.18 3.29
C PHE A 203 -4.64 -9.60 3.50
N VAL A 204 -4.03 -10.20 2.48
CA VAL A 204 -3.48 -11.57 2.58
C VAL A 204 -2.45 -11.67 3.70
N LEU A 205 -1.48 -10.73 3.76
CA LEU A 205 -0.47 -10.72 4.81
C LEU A 205 -1.08 -10.51 6.21
N SER A 206 -2.04 -9.60 6.35
CA SER A 206 -2.73 -9.37 7.62
C SER A 206 -3.48 -10.62 8.09
N PHE A 207 -4.18 -11.30 7.18
CA PHE A 207 -4.85 -12.56 7.47
C PHE A 207 -3.86 -13.66 7.88
N CYS A 208 -2.76 -13.83 7.14
CA CYS A 208 -1.73 -14.82 7.48
C CYS A 208 -1.11 -14.54 8.86
N LEU A 209 -0.81 -13.28 9.19
CA LEU A 209 -0.26 -12.91 10.49
C LEU A 209 -1.23 -13.13 11.64
N LEU A 210 -2.51 -12.80 11.45
CA LEU A 210 -3.56 -13.04 12.47
C LEU A 210 -3.66 -14.53 12.80
N HIS A 211 -3.68 -15.41 11.80
CA HIS A 211 -3.82 -16.85 12.00
C HIS A 211 -2.54 -17.50 12.56
N THR A 212 -1.36 -16.95 12.23
CA THR A 212 -0.10 -17.46 12.78
C THR A 212 0.04 -17.13 14.27
N GLY A 213 -0.50 -15.98 14.71
CA GLY A 213 -0.49 -15.57 16.12
C GLY A 213 -1.35 -16.46 17.03
N GLU A 214 -2.50 -16.93 16.53
CA GLU A 214 -3.37 -17.85 17.28
C GLU A 214 -2.73 -19.24 17.46
N ALA A 215 -1.95 -19.72 16.48
CA ALA A 215 -1.31 -21.04 16.54
C ALA A 215 -0.17 -21.15 17.58
N VAL A 216 0.39 -20.02 18.03
CA VAL A 216 1.52 -20.01 19.00
C VAL A 216 1.03 -19.87 20.46
N LEU A 217 -0.22 -19.46 20.66
CA LEU A 217 -0.82 -19.17 21.97
C LEU A 217 -1.72 -20.29 22.50
N ASP A 218 -1.52 -21.54 22.08
CA ASP A 218 -2.03 -22.71 22.80
C ASP A 218 -0.92 -23.37 23.65
N PRO A 219 -0.52 -22.75 24.80
CA PRO A 219 0.37 -23.37 25.77
C PRO A 219 -0.33 -24.44 26.61
N THR A 220 -1.60 -24.74 26.32
CA THR A 220 -2.42 -25.76 26.98
C THR A 220 -2.65 -26.99 26.11
N GLY A 221 -1.82 -27.17 25.08
CA GLY A 221 -1.47 -28.51 24.65
C GLY A 221 -0.85 -29.24 25.83
N ASP A 222 -1.72 -29.81 26.67
CA ASP A 222 -1.43 -30.94 27.52
C ASP A 222 -0.69 -31.92 26.60
N VAL A 223 0.62 -31.89 26.67
CA VAL A 223 1.44 -32.98 26.20
C VAL A 223 0.95 -34.12 27.08
N GLU A 224 0.01 -34.92 26.57
CA GLU A 224 -0.18 -36.28 27.01
C GLU A 224 1.19 -36.92 26.87
N VAL A 225 2.02 -36.78 27.91
CA VAL A 225 3.22 -37.57 28.09
C VAL A 225 2.68 -38.99 28.08
N PRO A 226 3.01 -39.80 27.05
CA PRO A 226 2.64 -41.20 27.06
C PRO A 226 3.13 -41.72 28.39
N THR A 227 2.20 -42.18 29.22
CA THR A 227 2.51 -42.66 30.56
C THR A 227 3.26 -43.97 30.38
N GLU A 228 4.55 -43.85 30.06
CA GLU A 228 5.46 -44.96 29.93
C GLU A 228 5.50 -45.60 31.31
N HIS A 229 5.03 -46.83 31.35
CA HIS A 229 4.82 -47.64 32.54
C HIS A 229 6.17 -47.78 33.26
N LEU A 230 6.46 -46.90 34.23
CA LEU A 230 7.68 -46.98 35.01
C LEU A 230 7.67 -48.31 35.79
N PRO A 231 8.67 -49.20 35.59
CA PRO A 231 8.86 -50.33 36.48
C PRO A 231 9.25 -49.83 37.88
N ALA A 232 8.77 -50.56 38.89
CA ALA A 232 8.97 -50.24 40.30
C ALA A 232 10.46 -50.04 40.64
N PRO A 233 10.80 -49.08 41.51
CA PRO A 233 12.18 -48.82 41.89
C PRO A 233 12.73 -49.97 42.74
N ASP A 234 13.71 -50.69 42.20
CA ASP A 234 14.55 -51.60 42.98
C ASP A 234 15.46 -50.79 43.90
N HIS A 235 15.41 -51.14 45.18
CA HIS A 235 16.28 -50.65 46.23
C HIS A 235 17.75 -50.93 45.89
N ILE A 236 18.51 -49.90 45.52
CA ILE A 236 19.99 -49.98 45.49
C ILE A 236 20.57 -49.02 46.53
N GLY A 237 20.97 -49.67 47.63
CA GLY A 237 22.11 -49.43 48.50
C GLY A 237 22.88 -48.11 48.40
N ALA A 238 22.95 -47.48 49.56
CA ALA A 238 23.95 -46.49 49.95
C ALA A 238 25.40 -46.91 49.65
N SER A 239 26.23 -45.97 49.20
CA SER A 239 27.56 -45.78 49.76
C SER A 239 28.31 -44.56 49.21
N ASN A 240 28.84 -43.80 50.17
CA ASN A 240 30.16 -43.17 50.19
C ASN A 240 30.39 -41.86 49.42
N THR A 241 30.34 -40.78 50.20
CA THR A 241 31.51 -39.98 50.61
C THR A 241 32.69 -39.93 49.63
N LEU A 242 32.99 -38.74 49.09
CA LEU A 242 34.37 -38.28 48.99
C LEU A 242 34.45 -36.75 49.06
N VAL A 243 35.10 -36.29 50.13
CA VAL A 243 35.58 -34.94 50.37
C VAL A 243 36.88 -34.76 49.60
N ILE A 244 37.02 -33.74 48.75
CA ILE A 244 38.32 -33.10 48.47
C ILE A 244 38.13 -31.59 48.26
N ALA A 245 38.75 -30.85 49.19
CA ALA A 245 39.27 -29.47 49.23
C ALA A 245 38.65 -28.37 48.35
#